data_AF-A0A7X6J821-F1
#
_entry.id   AF-A0A7X6J821-F1
#
_cell.length_a   1.000
_cell.length_b   1.000
_cell.length_c   1.000
_cell.angle_alpha   90.00
_cell.angle_beta   90.00
_cell.angle_gamma   90.00
#
_symmetry.space_group_name_H-M   'P 1'
#
loop_
_entity.id
_entity.type
_entity.pdbx_description
1 polymer ?
#
loop_
_entity_poly.entity_id
_entity_poly.type
_entity_poly.pdbx_seq_one_letter_code
_entity_poly.pdbx_strand_id
1 'polypeptide(L)'
;MTHLAAVLIPAKAREGSYQFQVQSTSEGGVSSNMQGGEFSAKGGHREDLSKTIVGSTPSSWAAELQVFDASGNLICRFALPEKNK
;
A
#
# COMPACT_ATOMS: atom_id res chain seq x y z
N MET A 1 -15.78 4.77 7.80
CA MET A 1 -14.80 3.69 7.53
C MET A 1 -14.16 4.03 6.19
N THR A 2 -12.86 3.85 6.05
CA THR A 2 -12.13 4.22 4.83
C THR A 2 -11.52 2.97 4.21
N HIS A 3 -11.82 2.73 2.93
CA HIS A 3 -11.25 1.61 2.18
C HIS A 3 -10.01 2.08 1.43
N LEU A 4 -8.90 1.38 1.61
CA LEU A 4 -7.65 1.64 0.90
C LEU A 4 -7.32 0.42 0.03
N ALA A 5 -6.90 0.69 -1.20
CA ALA A 5 -6.43 -0.33 -2.13
C ALA A 5 -5.06 0.08 -2.66
N ALA A 6 -4.08 -0.82 -2.53
CA ALA A 6 -2.80 -0.70 -3.20
C ALA A 6 -2.93 -1.24 -4.62
N VAL A 7 -2.57 -0.43 -5.60
CA VAL A 7 -2.82 -0.70 -7.02
C VAL A 7 -1.55 -0.40 -7.80
N LEU A 8 -1.20 -1.29 -8.72
CA LEU A 8 -0.08 -1.12 -9.64
C LEU A 8 -0.60 -1.12 -11.09
N ILE A 9 -0.11 -0.19 -11.90
CA ILE A 9 -0.34 -0.17 -13.34
C ILE A 9 1.03 -0.06 -14.02
N PRO A 10 1.69 -1.19 -14.33
CA PRO A 10 3.02 -1.15 -14.88
C PRO A 10 2.97 -0.86 -16.39
N ALA A 11 3.89 -0.06 -16.92
CA ALA A 11 3.93 0.25 -18.35
C ALA A 11 4.25 -0.96 -19.24
N LYS A 12 4.95 -1.97 -18.70
CA LYS A 12 5.30 -3.24 -19.35
C LYS A 12 5.07 -4.40 -18.38
N ALA A 13 4.96 -5.61 -18.89
CA ALA A 13 4.85 -6.80 -18.05
C ALA A 13 6.04 -6.86 -17.07
N ARG A 14 5.76 -7.15 -15.80
CA ARG A 14 6.77 -7.15 -14.74
C ARG A 14 6.34 -8.02 -13.57
N GLU A 15 7.34 -8.60 -12.93
CA GLU A 15 7.23 -9.32 -11.68
C GLU A 15 8.11 -8.65 -10.61
N GLY A 16 7.77 -8.88 -9.35
CA GLY A 16 8.50 -8.35 -8.20
C GLY A 16 7.67 -8.49 -6.94
N SER A 17 8.03 -7.72 -5.93
CA SER A 17 7.33 -7.72 -4.64
C SER A 17 6.83 -6.34 -4.25
N TYR A 18 5.88 -6.29 -3.33
CA TYR A 18 5.37 -5.04 -2.79
C TYR A 18 5.26 -5.09 -1.27
N GLN A 19 5.30 -3.91 -0.66
CA GLN A 19 4.97 -3.68 0.74
C GLN A 19 3.98 -2.53 0.84
N PHE A 20 2.84 -2.78 1.45
CA PHE A 20 1.79 -1.81 1.70
C PHE A 20 1.60 -1.66 3.21
N GLN A 21 1.95 -0.49 3.73
CA GLN A 21 1.85 -0.16 5.14
C GLN A 21 0.74 0.87 5.35
N VAL A 22 -0.07 0.66 6.38
CA VAL A 22 -1.04 1.63 6.88
C VAL A 22 -0.78 1.85 8.36
N GLN A 23 -0.44 3.08 8.71
CA GLN A 23 -0.28 3.52 10.09
C GLN A 23 -1.53 4.28 10.51
N SER A 24 -2.07 3.96 11.68
CA SER A 24 -3.26 4.61 12.22
C SER A 24 -2.97 5.09 13.63
N THR A 25 -3.38 6.31 13.95
CA THR A 25 -3.20 6.92 15.27
C THR A 25 -4.55 7.13 15.92
N SER A 26 -4.65 6.82 17.20
CA SER A 26 -5.84 7.01 18.03
C SER A 26 -5.40 7.46 19.44
N GLU A 27 -6.35 7.86 20.28
CA GLU A 27 -6.06 8.20 21.68
C GLU A 27 -5.39 7.05 22.46
N GLY A 28 -5.66 5.80 22.06
CA GLY A 28 -5.06 4.59 22.65
C GLY A 28 -3.68 4.22 22.10
N GLY A 29 -3.12 5.01 21.19
CA GLY A 29 -1.79 4.80 20.60
C GLY A 29 -1.78 4.67 19.08
N VAL A 30 -0.62 4.27 18.56
CA VAL A 30 -0.34 4.07 17.13
C VAL A 30 -0.40 2.58 16.80
N SER A 31 -1.14 2.22 15.77
CA SER A 31 -1.14 0.89 15.17
C SER A 31 -0.55 0.94 13.77
N SER A 32 0.07 -0.17 13.35
CA SER A 32 0.60 -0.34 12.00
C SER A 32 0.14 -1.68 11.44
N ASN A 33 -0.40 -1.66 10.22
CA ASN A 33 -0.76 -2.84 9.46
C ASN A 33 0.11 -2.87 8.21
N MET A 34 0.91 -3.92 8.06
CA MET A 34 1.79 -4.12 6.92
C MET A 34 1.37 -5.39 6.18
N GLN A 35 1.08 -5.23 4.89
CA GLN A 35 0.80 -6.31 3.95
C GLN A 35 1.87 -6.32 2.87
N GLY A 36 2.20 -7.49 2.34
CA GLY A 36 3.16 -7.60 1.26
C GLY A 36 3.08 -8.95 0.59
N GLY A 37 3.71 -9.05 -0.58
CA GLY A 37 3.75 -10.28 -1.35
C GLY A 37 4.39 -10.08 -2.71
N GLU A 38 4.55 -11.19 -3.41
CA GLU A 38 4.98 -11.22 -4.81
C GLU A 38 3.81 -10.86 -5.73
N PHE A 39 4.11 -10.30 -6.90
CA PHE A 39 3.16 -10.03 -7.96
C PHE A 39 3.74 -10.38 -9.34
N SER A 40 2.86 -10.72 -10.28
CA SER A 40 3.17 -10.81 -11.71
C SER A 40 2.08 -10.07 -12.48
N ALA A 41 2.44 -8.93 -13.06
CA ALA A 41 1.50 -7.98 -13.64
C ALA A 41 1.73 -7.82 -15.14
N LYS A 42 0.64 -7.75 -15.91
CA LYS A 42 0.68 -7.47 -17.35
C LYS A 42 0.85 -5.97 -17.59
N GLY A 43 1.63 -5.62 -18.61
CA GLY A 43 1.82 -4.21 -18.99
C GLY A 43 0.51 -3.55 -19.42
N GLY A 44 0.27 -2.33 -18.95
CA GLY A 44 -0.93 -1.54 -19.25
C GLY A 44 -2.18 -1.97 -18.49
N HIS A 45 -2.11 -3.01 -17.65
CA HIS A 45 -3.25 -3.51 -16.88
C HIS A 45 -3.14 -3.11 -15.40
N ARG A 46 -4.31 -2.90 -14.80
CA ARG A 46 -4.44 -2.66 -13.37
C ARG A 46 -4.28 -3.97 -12.60
N GLU A 47 -3.37 -3.99 -11.65
CA GLU A 47 -3.18 -5.07 -10.68
C GLU A 47 -3.57 -4.56 -9.28
N ASP A 48 -4.51 -5.24 -8.63
CA ASP A 48 -4.90 -4.95 -7.24
C ASP A 48 -3.97 -5.75 -6.31
N LEU A 49 -2.98 -5.10 -5.71
CA LEU A 49 -1.97 -5.75 -4.87
C LEU A 49 -2.51 -6.11 -3.48
N SER A 50 -3.16 -5.16 -2.81
CA SER A 50 -3.68 -5.33 -1.45
C SER A 50 -4.91 -4.45 -1.22
N LYS A 51 -5.78 -4.90 -0.31
CA LYS A 51 -6.95 -4.16 0.16
C LYS A 51 -6.94 -4.15 1.68
N THR A 52 -7.15 -2.98 2.28
CA THR A 52 -7.27 -2.85 3.73
C THR A 52 -8.33 -1.83 4.09
N ILE A 53 -8.84 -1.96 5.31
CA ILE A 53 -9.90 -1.12 5.85
C ILE A 53 -9.34 -0.39 7.06
N VAL A 54 -9.36 0.95 6.98
CA VAL A 54 -9.14 1.79 8.15
C VAL A 54 -10.49 1.97 8.85
N GLY A 55 -10.54 1.50 10.10
CA GLY A 55 -11.73 1.58 10.95
C GLY A 55 -12.22 3.01 11.16
N SER A 56 -13.36 3.17 11.81
CA SER A 56 -13.90 4.49 12.17
C SER A 56 -13.25 5.10 13.42
N THR A 57 -12.42 4.36 14.13
CA THR A 57 -11.84 4.74 15.42
C THR A 57 -10.57 5.60 15.38
N PRO A 58 -9.60 5.44 14.45
CA PRO A 58 -8.41 6.28 14.46
C PRO A 58 -8.71 7.72 14.11
N SER A 59 -8.06 8.67 14.81
CA SER A 59 -8.15 10.11 14.57
C SER A 59 -7.36 10.54 13.34
N SER A 60 -6.30 9.82 13.01
CA SER A 60 -5.54 10.01 11.78
C SER A 60 -5.00 8.69 11.22
N TRP A 61 -4.68 8.68 9.93
CA TRP A 61 -4.00 7.56 9.30
C TRP A 61 -3.09 8.04 8.16
N ALA A 62 -2.05 7.27 7.90
CA ALA A 62 -1.16 7.42 6.75
C ALA A 62 -0.97 6.07 6.07
N ALA A 63 -0.65 6.08 4.78
CA ALA A 63 -0.42 4.85 4.03
C ALA A 63 0.76 5.00 3.07
N GLU A 64 1.56 3.96 2.95
CA GLU A 64 2.72 3.91 2.05
C GLU A 64 2.71 2.59 1.27
N LEU A 65 2.88 2.69 -0.05
CA LEU A 65 3.13 1.57 -0.95
C LEU A 65 4.56 1.66 -1.48
N GLN A 66 5.31 0.58 -1.29
CA GLN A 66 6.62 0.37 -1.89
C GLN A 66 6.54 -0.83 -2.84
N VAL A 67 7.15 -0.71 -4.01
CA VAL A 67 7.20 -1.77 -5.03
C VAL A 67 8.65 -2.00 -5.39
N PHE A 68 9.04 -3.26 -5.40
CA PHE A 68 10.38 -3.73 -5.68
C PHE A 68 10.38 -4.53 -6.99
N ASP A 69 11.48 -4.47 -7.74
CA ASP A 69 11.69 -5.37 -8.86
C ASP A 69 12.05 -6.79 -8.38
N ALA A 70 12.15 -7.75 -9.30
CA ALA A 70 12.54 -9.13 -9.00
C ALA A 70 13.94 -9.28 -8.39
N SER A 71 14.78 -8.25 -8.44
CA SER A 71 16.10 -8.22 -7.78
C SER A 71 16.04 -7.60 -6.37
N GLY A 72 14.87 -7.15 -5.92
CA GLY A 72 14.66 -6.53 -4.62
C GLY A 72 14.96 -5.02 -4.60
N ASN A 73 15.16 -4.37 -5.75
CA ASN A 73 15.41 -2.93 -5.79
C ASN A 73 14.10 -2.15 -5.74
N LEU A 74 14.04 -1.08 -4.94
CA LEU A 74 12.88 -0.19 -4.89
C LEU A 74 12.74 0.54 -6.23
N ILE A 75 11.59 0.34 -6.89
CA ILE A 75 11.27 0.93 -8.20
C ILE A 75 10.10 1.91 -8.16
N CYS A 76 9.26 1.83 -7.14
CA CYS A 76 8.17 2.78 -6.93
C CYS A 76 7.91 2.93 -5.44
N ARG A 77 7.71 4.18 -5.00
CA ARG A 77 7.21 4.53 -3.67
C ARG A 77 6.08 5.53 -3.85
N PHE A 78 4.96 5.28 -3.21
CA PHE A 78 3.84 6.20 -3.16
C PHE A 78 3.31 6.29 -1.73
N ALA A 79 3.24 7.51 -1.20
CA ALA A 79 2.73 7.76 0.14
C ALA A 79 1.49 8.65 0.07
N LEU A 80 0.43 8.24 0.76
CA LEU A 80 -0.67 9.12 1.09
C LEU A 80 -0.25 9.90 2.35
N PRO A 81 -0.29 11.25 2.32
CA PRO A 81 0.02 12.04 3.49
C PRO A 81 -0.98 11.72 4.61
N GLU A 82 -0.60 12.02 5.85
CA GLU A 82 -1.48 11.85 7.00
C GLU A 82 -2.83 12.53 6.75
N LYS A 83 -3.89 11.74 6.87
CA LYS A 83 -5.27 12.19 6.75
C LYS A 83 -5.87 12.23 8.15
N ASN A 84 -6.21 13.43 8.59
CA ASN A 84 -7.08 13.62 9.73
C ASN A 84 -8.49 13.20 9.33
N LYS A 85 -9.16 12.57 10.27
CA LYS A 85 -10.52 12.10 10.09
C LYS A 85 -11.54 13.22 10.30
#